data_AF-A0A7C1NV08-F1
#
_entry.id   AF-A0A7C1NV08-F1
#
_cell.length_a   1.000
_cell.length_b   1.000
_cell.length_c   1.000
_cell.angle_alpha   90.00
_cell.angle_beta   90.00
_cell.angle_gamma   90.00
#
_symmetry.space_group_name_H-M   'P 1'
#
loop_
_entity.id
_entity.type
_entity.pdbx_description
1 polymer ?
#
loop_
_entity_poly.entity_id
_entity_poly.type
_entity_poly.pdbx_seq_one_letter_code
_entity_poly.pdbx_strand_id
1 'polypeptide(L)'
;MTHVQNVDGQGQLLIGERVSPISYHVAVERRGEGYTAKVEIQAPRDWLIRQGFETRATLVFASGERAELKHDGQLDVSDSISVILQAEPLEYPDRQKLIEAFPEAEGGIN
;
A
#
# COMPACT_ATOMS: atom_id res chain seq x y z
N MET A 1 7.12 10.58 20.11
CA MET A 1 6.93 11.13 18.75
C MET A 1 7.10 9.99 17.78
N THR A 2 6.00 9.38 17.33
CA THR A 2 6.04 8.34 16.30
C THR A 2 6.29 9.03 14.98
N HIS A 3 7.44 8.79 14.36
CA HIS A 3 7.71 9.29 13.02
C HIS A 3 6.96 8.38 12.04
N VAL A 4 5.98 8.95 11.35
CA VAL A 4 5.24 8.29 10.27
C VAL A 4 5.74 8.90 8.97
N GLN A 5 6.42 8.10 8.16
CA GLN A 5 6.89 8.49 6.85
C GLN A 5 5.93 7.92 5.81
N ASN A 6 5.24 8.77 5.09
CA ASN A 6 4.44 8.36 3.95
C ASN A 6 5.29 8.48 2.69
N VAL A 7 5.36 7.41 1.90
CA VAL A 7 6.01 7.43 0.58
C VAL A 7 5.05 6.96 -0.49
N ASP A 8 5.06 7.64 -1.62
CA ASP A 8 4.22 7.31 -2.76
C ASP A 8 5.02 6.42 -3.73
N GLY A 9 4.48 5.26 -4.03
CA GLY A 9 5.02 4.34 -5.02
C GLY A 9 4.06 4.14 -6.19
N GLN A 10 4.59 3.69 -7.32
CA GLN A 10 3.79 3.27 -8.46
C GLN A 10 3.85 1.76 -8.59
N GLY A 11 2.69 1.12 -8.63
CA GLY A 11 2.55 -0.32 -8.75
C GLY A 11 1.52 -0.69 -9.80
N GLN A 12 1.23 -1.98 -9.86
CA GLN A 12 0.21 -2.52 -10.72
C GLN A 12 -0.78 -3.31 -9.87
N LEU A 13 -2.04 -2.92 -9.91
CA LEU A 13 -3.10 -3.67 -9.25
C LEU A 13 -3.59 -4.77 -10.19
N LEU A 14 -3.44 -6.00 -9.74
CA LEU A 14 -3.93 -7.19 -10.41
C LEU A 14 -5.24 -7.62 -9.74
N ILE A 15 -6.30 -7.58 -10.54
CA ILE A 15 -7.66 -7.95 -10.14
C ILE A 15 -8.15 -9.01 -11.12
N GLY A 16 -8.25 -10.25 -10.66
CA GLY A 16 -8.51 -11.40 -11.54
C GLY A 16 -7.42 -11.53 -12.59
N GLU A 17 -7.76 -11.30 -13.86
CA GLU A 17 -6.83 -11.34 -15.00
C GLU A 17 -6.44 -9.94 -15.51
N ARG A 18 -6.93 -8.87 -14.87
CA ARG A 18 -6.70 -7.49 -15.30
C ARG A 18 -5.60 -6.87 -14.45
N VAL A 19 -4.59 -6.33 -15.14
CA VAL A 19 -3.52 -5.55 -14.52
C VAL A 19 -3.71 -4.09 -14.89
N SER A 20 -3.80 -3.22 -13.88
CA SER A 20 -3.90 -1.79 -14.10
C SER A 20 -2.86 -1.02 -13.28
N PRO A 21 -2.20 -0.01 -13.86
CA PRO A 21 -1.25 0.83 -13.11
C PRO A 21 -2.02 1.63 -12.05
N ILE A 22 -1.51 1.62 -10.81
CA ILE A 22 -2.07 2.40 -9.71
C ILE A 22 -0.93 2.99 -8.86
N SER A 23 -1.18 4.14 -8.27
CA SER A 23 -0.32 4.67 -7.22
C SER A 23 -0.71 4.05 -5.88
N TYR A 24 0.28 3.67 -5.10
CA TYR A 24 0.13 3.21 -3.72
C TYR A 24 0.89 4.14 -2.78
N HIS A 25 0.45 4.19 -1.54
CA HIS A 25 1.09 4.93 -0.47
C HIS A 25 1.58 3.93 0.56
N VAL A 26 2.81 4.08 1.02
CA VAL A 26 3.40 3.27 2.09
C VAL A 26 3.63 4.17 3.28
N ALA A 27 2.87 3.97 4.34
CA ALA A 27 3.04 4.60 5.63
C ALA A 27 3.99 3.75 6.48
N VAL A 28 5.23 4.20 6.61
CA VAL A 28 6.26 3.60 7.45
C VAL A 28 6.21 4.24 8.84
N GLU A 29 5.81 3.46 9.83
CA GLU A 29 5.80 3.85 11.23
C GLU A 29 6.99 3.23 11.96
N ARG A 30 7.82 4.06 12.61
CA ARG A 30 8.88 3.53 13.48
C ARG A 30 8.33 3.18 14.87
N ARG A 31 8.39 1.90 15.25
CA ARG A 31 7.97 1.38 16.56
C ARG A 31 9.18 0.91 17.36
N GLY A 32 9.78 1.82 18.13
CA GLY A 32 10.95 1.51 18.96
C GLY A 32 12.18 1.16 18.11
N GLU A 33 12.58 -0.11 18.17
CA GLU A 33 13.67 -0.66 17.35
C GLU A 33 13.20 -1.21 15.99
N GLY A 34 11.89 -1.41 15.78
CA GLY A 34 11.33 -1.93 14.54
C GLY A 34 10.66 -0.87 13.66
N TYR A 35 10.35 -1.29 12.44
CA TYR A 35 9.61 -0.50 11.45
C TYR A 35 8.36 -1.26 11.01
N THR A 36 7.25 -0.56 10.88
CA THR A 36 5.99 -1.12 10.36
C THR A 36 5.66 -0.39 9.08
N ALA A 37 5.63 -1.08 7.95
CA ALA A 37 5.17 -0.51 6.69
C ALA A 37 3.72 -0.90 6.46
N LYS A 38 2.85 0.09 6.34
CA LYS A 38 1.45 -0.07 5.93
C LYS A 38 1.31 0.40 4.51
N VAL A 39 0.88 -0.49 3.63
CA VAL A 39 0.61 -0.13 2.24
C VAL A 39 -0.88 0.12 2.10
N GLU A 40 -1.24 1.27 1.54
CA GLU A 40 -2.60 1.66 1.25
C GLU A 40 -2.69 2.20 -0.18
N ILE A 41 -3.77 1.90 -0.89
CA ILE A 41 -4.02 2.45 -2.22
C ILE A 41 -5.35 3.15 -2.21
N GLN A 42 -5.42 4.29 -2.91
CA GLN A 42 -6.66 5.00 -3.14
C GLN A 42 -7.11 4.74 -4.58
N ALA A 43 -8.19 3.98 -4.73
CA ALA A 43 -8.75 3.66 -6.04
C ALA A 43 -10.22 4.11 -6.13
N PRO A 44 -10.69 4.68 -7.26
CA PRO A 44 -12.10 5.00 -7.43
C PRO A 44 -12.94 3.72 -7.37
N ARG A 45 -14.08 3.73 -6.65
CA ARG A 45 -14.98 2.56 -6.59
C ARG A 45 -15.41 2.11 -7.98
N ASP A 46 -15.81 3.04 -8.84
CA ASP A 46 -16.21 2.74 -10.22
C ASP A 46 -15.08 2.15 -11.05
N TRP A 47 -13.83 2.52 -10.76
CA TRP A 47 -12.68 1.91 -11.41
C TRP A 47 -12.48 0.48 -10.91
N LEU A 48 -12.55 0.23 -9.61
CA LEU A 48 -12.49 -1.13 -9.02
C LEU A 48 -13.59 -2.03 -9.58
N ILE A 49 -14.84 -1.55 -9.62
CA ILE A 49 -15.98 -2.29 -10.21
C ILE A 49 -15.71 -2.57 -11.69
N ARG A 50 -15.22 -1.59 -12.46
CA ARG A 50 -14.82 -1.80 -13.86
C ARG A 50 -13.69 -2.83 -14.00
N GLN A 51 -12.78 -2.91 -13.04
CA GLN A 51 -11.73 -3.95 -13.00
C GLN A 51 -12.25 -5.33 -12.61
N GLY A 52 -13.48 -5.45 -12.10
CA GLY A 52 -14.01 -6.70 -11.55
C GLY A 52 -13.52 -6.96 -10.12
N PHE A 53 -13.23 -5.91 -9.35
CA PHE A 53 -12.82 -6.04 -7.96
C PHE A 53 -13.99 -6.53 -7.11
N GLU A 54 -13.84 -7.69 -6.47
CA GLU A 54 -14.85 -8.22 -5.56
C GLU A 54 -14.53 -7.88 -4.09
N THR A 55 -13.40 -8.37 -3.57
CA THR A 55 -13.00 -8.17 -2.16
C THR A 55 -11.50 -8.20 -1.93
N ARG A 56 -10.71 -8.71 -2.88
CA ARG A 56 -9.26 -8.89 -2.77
C ARG A 56 -8.61 -8.46 -4.07
N ALA A 57 -7.47 -7.79 -3.96
CA ALA A 57 -6.64 -7.47 -5.10
C ALA A 57 -5.19 -7.80 -4.78
N THR A 58 -4.40 -8.12 -5.80
CA THR A 58 -2.96 -8.30 -5.65
C THR A 58 -2.26 -7.06 -6.16
N LEU A 59 -1.64 -6.31 -5.27
CA LEU A 59 -0.76 -5.21 -5.66
C LEU A 59 0.61 -5.77 -6.00
N VAL A 60 1.07 -5.49 -7.20
CA VAL A 60 2.42 -5.78 -7.66
C VAL A 60 3.22 -4.48 -7.54
N PHE A 61 4.21 -4.48 -6.65
CA PHE A 61 5.12 -3.34 -6.46
C PHE A 61 6.09 -3.21 -7.64
N ALA A 62 6.65 -2.02 -7.84
CA ALA A 62 7.71 -1.81 -8.84
C ALA A 62 8.95 -2.68 -8.56
N SER A 63 9.20 -3.02 -7.30
CA SER A 63 10.24 -3.96 -6.84
C SER A 63 10.03 -5.40 -7.35
N GLY A 64 8.83 -5.72 -7.88
CA GLY A 64 8.44 -7.08 -8.29
C GLY A 64 7.82 -7.91 -7.15
N GLU A 65 7.82 -7.38 -5.93
CA GLU A 65 7.13 -7.95 -4.79
C GLU A 65 5.60 -7.85 -4.99
N ARG A 66 4.84 -8.75 -4.36
CA ARG A 66 3.38 -8.81 -4.48
C ARG A 66 2.76 -8.81 -3.08
N ALA A 67 1.88 -7.85 -2.82
CA ALA A 67 1.06 -7.84 -1.61
C ALA A 67 -0.40 -8.12 -1.96
N GLU A 68 -1.04 -8.96 -1.14
CA GLU A 68 -2.49 -9.06 -1.16
C GLU A 68 -3.07 -7.87 -0.39
N LEU A 69 -3.80 -7.04 -1.12
CA LEU A 69 -4.59 -5.96 -0.54
C LEU A 69 -5.96 -6.51 -0.16
N LYS A 70 -6.31 -6.28 1.11
CA LYS A 70 -7.62 -6.53 1.67
C LYS A 70 -8.22 -5.20 2.13
N HIS A 71 -9.52 -5.20 2.35
CA HIS A 71 -10.15 -4.08 3.00
C HIS A 71 -10.34 -4.46 4.48
N ASP A 72 -9.41 -4.02 5.33
CA ASP A 72 -9.31 -4.38 6.77
C ASP A 72 -9.50 -3.15 7.66
N GLY A 73 -10.56 -2.37 7.48
CA GLY A 73 -10.76 -1.17 8.31
C GLY A 73 -11.95 -0.32 7.92
N GLN A 74 -12.73 0.10 8.92
CA GLN A 74 -13.92 0.93 8.78
C GLN A 74 -13.62 2.19 7.98
N LEU A 75 -14.32 2.37 6.84
CA LEU A 75 -14.31 3.61 6.06
C LEU A 75 -14.46 4.80 7.01
N ASP A 76 -13.39 5.58 7.20
CA ASP A 76 -13.55 6.93 7.75
C ASP A 76 -14.10 7.79 6.62
N VAL A 77 -15.40 8.05 6.75
CA VAL A 77 -16.26 8.68 5.75
C VAL A 77 -15.97 10.17 5.75
N SER A 78 -14.90 10.58 5.09
CA SER A 78 -14.61 12.00 4.91
C SER A 78 -13.95 12.33 3.57
N ASP A 79 -14.25 11.59 2.51
CA ASP A 79 -14.69 12.18 1.25
C ASP A 79 -15.13 11.09 0.27
N SER A 80 -16.31 11.27 -0.31
CA SER A 80 -17.03 10.26 -1.06
C SER A 80 -16.39 10.02 -2.45
N ILE A 81 -16.44 8.77 -2.96
CA ILE A 81 -16.12 8.24 -4.33
C ILE A 81 -14.92 7.27 -4.39
N SER A 82 -13.92 7.40 -3.50
CA SER A 82 -12.72 6.55 -3.50
C SER A 82 -12.76 5.46 -2.44
N VAL A 83 -12.27 4.26 -2.76
CA VAL A 83 -12.09 3.13 -1.85
C VAL A 83 -10.62 3.03 -1.51
N ILE A 84 -10.32 2.85 -0.22
CA ILE A 84 -8.97 2.57 0.25
C ILE A 84 -8.82 1.06 0.45
N LEU A 85 -7.81 0.48 -0.19
CA LEU A 85 -7.42 -0.92 -0.01
C LEU A 85 -6.08 -0.95 0.72
N GLN A 86 -5.94 -1.82 1.72
CA GLN A 86 -4.78 -1.86 2.60
C GLN A 86 -4.13 -3.25 2.57
N ALA A 87 -2.81 -3.30 2.55
CA ALA A 87 -2.09 -4.54 2.78
C ALA A 87 -2.05 -4.85 4.27
N GLU A 88 -1.80 -6.11 4.60
CA GLU A 88 -1.42 -6.46 5.97
C GLU A 88 -0.14 -5.68 6.34
N PRO A 89 -0.07 -5.09 7.55
CA PRO A 89 1.09 -4.33 7.97
C PRO A 89 2.31 -5.25 7.98
N LEU A 90 3.34 -4.86 7.22
CA LEU A 90 4.59 -5.60 7.14
C LEU A 90 5.53 -5.08 8.22
N GLU A 91 5.89 -5.95 9.16
CA GLU A 91 6.84 -5.65 10.21
C GLU A 91 8.26 -5.96 9.75
N TYR A 92 9.10 -4.93 9.78
CA TYR A 92 10.51 -5.01 9.39
C TYR A 92 11.40 -4.77 10.62
N PRO A 93 12.37 -5.67 10.88
CA PRO A 93 13.32 -5.47 11.98
C PRO A 93 14.30 -4.33 11.69
N ASP A 94 14.60 -4.09 10.41
CA ASP A 94 15.63 -3.14 9.98
C ASP A 94 15.15 -2.27 8.83
N ARG A 95 15.67 -1.03 8.78
CA ARG A 95 15.50 -0.11 7.64
C ARG A 95 15.91 -0.78 6.34
N GLN A 96 16.98 -1.56 6.32
CA GLN A 96 17.49 -2.17 5.08
C GLN A 96 16.46 -3.12 4.45
N LYS A 97 15.79 -3.95 5.27
CA LYS A 97 14.73 -4.85 4.79
C LYS A 97 13.53 -4.08 4.24
N LEU A 98 13.21 -2.96 4.89
CA LEU A 98 12.17 -2.05 4.42
C LEU A 98 12.55 -1.39 3.09
N ILE A 99 13.81 -0.95 2.91
CA ILE A 99 14.29 -0.38 1.64
C ILE A 99 14.36 -1.44 0.53
N GLU A 100 14.69 -2.68 0.85
CA GLU A 100 14.66 -3.79 -0.13
C GLU A 100 13.24 -4.02 -0.68
N ALA A 101 12.21 -3.92 0.16
CA ALA A 101 10.80 -4.04 -0.26
C ALA A 101 10.30 -2.75 -0.93
N PHE A 102 10.60 -1.60 -0.33
CA PHE A 102 10.16 -0.26 -0.71
C PHE A 102 11.35 0.66 -0.95
N PRO A 103 12.02 0.56 -2.10
CA PRO A 103 13.17 1.42 -2.42
C PRO A 103 12.79 2.91 -2.42
N GLU A 104 11.53 3.25 -2.72
CA GLU A 104 10.98 4.61 -2.60
C GLU A 104 11.04 5.17 -1.17
N ALA A 105 11.08 4.32 -0.15
CA ALA A 105 11.23 4.75 1.22
C ALA A 105 12.62 5.35 1.49
N GLU A 106 13.65 5.03 0.70
CA GLU A 106 15.03 5.46 0.94
C GLU A 106 15.19 6.99 0.88
N GLY A 107 14.49 7.63 -0.07
CA GLY A 107 14.57 9.07 -0.30
C GLY A 107 13.83 9.93 0.73
N GLY A 108 12.94 9.35 1.53
CA GLY A 108 12.18 10.07 2.56
C GLY A 108 12.84 10.12 3.93
N ILE A 109 13.84 9.27 4.17
CA ILE A 109 14.50 9.11 5.49
C ILE A 109 15.75 9.99 5.52
N ASN A 110 15.60 11.24 5.97
CA ASN A 110 16.72 12.13 6.30
C ASN A 110 16.85 12.30 7.81
#